data_AF-A0A0K0E0K3-F1
#
_entry.id   AF-A0A0K0E0K3-F1
#
_cell.length_a   1.000
_cell.length_b   1.000
_cell.length_c   1.000
_cell.angle_alpha   90.00
_cell.angle_beta   90.00
_cell.angle_gamma   90.00
#
_symmetry.space_group_name_H-M   'P 1'
#
loop_
_entity.id
_entity.type
_entity.pdbx_description
1 polymer ?
#
loop_
_entity_poly.entity_id
_entity_poly.type
_entity_poly.pdbx_seq_one_letter_code
_entity_poly.pdbx_strand_id
1 'polypeptide(L)'
;MDKDTDILPGVGKPILLKRSKTFIALLLLIFGWIINIVVLAWVHDRVPRNYEPLPDLFFSIFPEIPSTIRITEFIMLFMVINALGIMYFHQHRWIVARRVFLCVAISYIFRAICICLLQVPVPSKNTYCAPKAISSFSVVSERVITTFWSAGIEALRPRVLCGDLIVSGHTITLFTTLHTFKYYAPQKLRVLIILYRIMALIAVICILFARKHYSIDVFLGYIVATNVFRMYHSLMYSFHQNEMDKNLLSQNILSGLVAYFEKDALPPHLFVNMLRVPSLISDKNASKICKYKKELCNLDI
;
A
#
# COMPACT_ATOMS: atom_id res chain seq x y z
N MET A 1 16.81 -24.36 -13.88
CA MET A 1 15.55 -24.20 -14.64
C MET A 1 14.36 -24.41 -13.71
N ASP A 2 14.07 -23.44 -12.84
CA ASP A 2 12.79 -23.37 -12.14
C ASP A 2 11.98 -22.31 -12.88
N LYS A 3 11.22 -22.76 -13.88
CA LYS A 3 10.25 -21.91 -14.57
C LYS A 3 9.36 -21.34 -13.46
N ASP A 4 8.98 -20.06 -13.52
CA ASP A 4 7.74 -19.57 -12.89
C ASP A 4 6.56 -20.34 -13.50
N THR A 5 6.51 -21.65 -13.25
CA THR A 5 5.39 -22.48 -13.57
C THR A 5 4.30 -22.00 -12.64
N ASP A 6 3.15 -21.73 -13.22
CA ASP A 6 1.95 -21.45 -12.45
C ASP A 6 1.53 -22.68 -11.62
N ILE A 7 2.37 -23.71 -11.49
CA ILE A 7 2.12 -24.95 -10.76
C ILE A 7 2.86 -24.86 -9.42
N LEU A 8 2.10 -24.74 -8.34
CA LEU A 8 2.61 -24.76 -6.97
C LEU A 8 2.43 -26.16 -6.35
N PRO A 9 3.32 -26.58 -5.44
CA PRO A 9 3.13 -27.81 -4.67
C PRO A 9 1.89 -27.64 -3.79
N GLY A 10 0.80 -28.33 -4.10
CA GLY A 10 -0.40 -28.38 -3.27
C GLY A 10 -0.46 -29.66 -2.44
N VAL A 11 -1.33 -29.66 -1.43
CA VAL A 11 -1.62 -30.87 -0.66
C VAL A 11 -2.39 -31.85 -1.57
N GLY A 12 -1.69 -32.87 -2.07
CA GLY A 12 -2.26 -33.95 -2.90
C GLY A 12 -2.39 -33.67 -4.40
N LYS A 13 -2.44 -32.41 -4.86
CA LYS A 13 -2.47 -32.04 -6.29
C LYS A 13 -1.70 -30.74 -6.56
N PRO A 14 -1.08 -30.59 -7.75
CA PRO A 14 -0.52 -29.32 -8.19
C PRO A 14 -1.59 -28.22 -8.23
N ILE A 15 -1.31 -27.06 -7.64
CA ILE A 15 -2.21 -25.89 -7.68
C ILE A 15 -1.82 -25.02 -8.87
N LEU A 16 -2.75 -24.78 -9.79
CA LEU A 16 -2.56 -23.84 -10.90
C LEU A 16 -2.89 -22.40 -10.45
N LEU A 17 -1.86 -21.58 -10.25
CA LEU A 17 -1.95 -20.18 -9.88
C LEU A 17 -2.44 -19.31 -11.04
N LYS A 18 -3.62 -18.69 -10.87
CA LYS A 18 -4.18 -17.78 -11.87
C LYS A 18 -3.69 -16.36 -11.64
N ARG A 19 -2.79 -15.90 -12.51
CA ARG A 19 -2.28 -14.51 -12.52
C ARG A 19 -3.40 -13.46 -12.71
N SER A 20 -4.52 -13.85 -13.32
CA SER A 20 -5.70 -12.97 -13.50
C SER A 20 -6.23 -12.43 -12.18
N LYS A 21 -6.13 -13.19 -11.08
CA LYS A 21 -6.52 -12.68 -9.76
C LYS A 21 -5.62 -11.53 -9.32
N THR A 22 -4.30 -11.60 -9.52
CA THR A 22 -3.41 -10.48 -9.21
C THR A 22 -3.76 -9.24 -10.04
N PHE A 23 -4.12 -9.42 -11.31
CA PHE A 23 -4.60 -8.32 -12.15
C PHE A 23 -5.91 -7.70 -11.63
N ILE A 24 -6.88 -8.51 -11.20
CA ILE A 24 -8.12 -8.02 -10.57
C ILE A 24 -7.82 -7.23 -9.29
N ALA A 25 -6.90 -7.71 -8.44
CA ALA A 25 -6.49 -7.00 -7.23
C ALA A 25 -5.84 -5.64 -7.56
N LEU A 26 -5.03 -5.58 -8.63
CA LEU A 26 -4.46 -4.33 -9.13
C LEU A 26 -5.54 -3.36 -9.65
N LEU A 27 -6.55 -3.86 -10.36
CA LEU A 27 -7.68 -3.02 -10.80
C LEU A 27 -8.47 -2.45 -9.62
N LEU A 28 -8.70 -3.24 -8.57
CA LEU A 28 -9.34 -2.77 -7.33
C LEU A 28 -8.50 -1.69 -6.62
N LEU A 29 -7.18 -1.84 -6.62
CA LEU A 29 -6.26 -0.82 -6.10
C LEU A 29 -6.36 0.49 -6.90
N ILE A 30 -6.29 0.41 -8.23
CA ILE A 30 -6.41 1.58 -9.11
C ILE A 30 -7.78 2.24 -8.92
N PHE A 31 -8.85 1.46 -8.83
CA PHE A 31 -10.19 1.96 -8.52
C PHE A 31 -10.24 2.69 -7.18
N GLY A 32 -9.69 2.09 -6.11
CA GLY A 32 -9.57 2.70 -4.79
C GLY A 32 -8.78 4.01 -4.82
N TRP A 33 -7.74 4.10 -5.65
CA TRP A 33 -6.96 5.32 -5.82
C TRP A 33 -7.73 6.40 -6.58
N ILE A 34 -8.37 6.06 -7.72
CA ILE A 34 -9.15 7.00 -8.53
C ILE A 34 -10.32 7.56 -7.73
N ILE A 35 -11.06 6.73 -6.99
CA ILE A 35 -12.21 7.20 -6.20
C ILE A 35 -11.76 8.20 -5.13
N ASN A 36 -10.58 8.02 -4.51
CA ASN A 36 -10.02 9.02 -3.58
C ASN A 36 -9.78 10.37 -4.26
N ILE A 37 -9.26 10.37 -5.49
CA ILE A 37 -9.01 11.61 -6.24
C ILE A 37 -10.33 12.29 -6.61
N VAL A 38 -11.31 11.53 -7.09
CA VAL A 38 -12.65 12.04 -7.44
C VAL A 38 -13.32 12.65 -6.21
N VAL A 39 -13.29 11.94 -5.08
CA VAL A 39 -13.87 12.41 -3.82
C VAL A 39 -13.16 13.66 -3.32
N LEU A 40 -11.82 13.71 -3.37
CA LEU A 40 -11.06 14.92 -3.02
C LEU A 40 -11.47 16.11 -3.89
N ALA A 41 -11.53 15.93 -5.23
CA ALA A 41 -11.91 16.99 -6.15
C ALA A 41 -13.34 17.50 -5.91
N TRP A 42 -14.26 16.61 -5.51
CA TRP A 42 -15.65 16.94 -5.22
C TRP A 42 -15.85 17.59 -3.83
N VAL A 43 -15.16 17.08 -2.81
CA VAL A 43 -15.20 17.59 -1.43
C VAL A 43 -14.49 18.93 -1.32
N HIS A 44 -13.51 19.23 -2.18
CA HIS A 44 -12.78 20.48 -2.17
C HIS A 44 -13.65 21.73 -2.10
N ASP A 45 -14.73 21.77 -2.86
CA ASP A 45 -15.66 22.91 -2.88
C ASP A 45 -16.60 22.91 -1.64
N ARG A 46 -16.66 21.82 -0.88
CA ARG A 46 -17.48 21.65 0.34
C ARG A 46 -16.71 21.85 1.64
N VAL A 47 -15.37 21.85 1.61
CA VAL A 47 -14.56 22.09 2.82
C VAL A 47 -14.93 23.44 3.45
N PRO A 48 -15.22 23.49 4.76
CA PRO A 48 -15.46 24.76 5.45
C PRO A 48 -14.17 25.60 5.46
N ARG A 49 -14.21 26.79 4.84
CA ARG A 49 -13.04 27.70 4.72
C ARG A 49 -13.02 28.82 5.75
N ASN A 50 -14.18 29.18 6.29
CA ASN A 50 -14.34 30.31 7.22
C ASN A 50 -14.32 29.88 8.68
N TYR A 51 -13.86 28.66 8.96
CA TYR A 51 -13.80 28.08 10.30
C TYR A 51 -12.35 27.92 10.70
N GLU A 52 -12.09 28.20 11.98
CA GLU A 52 -10.83 27.88 12.62
C GLU A 52 -10.58 26.36 12.60
N PRO A 53 -9.31 25.91 12.59
CA PRO A 53 -8.97 24.50 12.77
C PRO A 53 -9.64 23.93 14.03
N LEU A 54 -10.08 22.68 13.97
CA LEU A 54 -10.63 22.00 15.13
C LEU A 54 -9.58 21.88 16.24
N PRO A 55 -9.98 21.93 17.53
CA PRO A 55 -9.04 21.76 18.63
C PRO A 55 -8.41 20.37 18.56
N ASP A 56 -7.10 20.34 18.50
CA ASP A 56 -6.29 19.12 18.48
C ASP A 56 -5.22 19.21 19.57
N LEU A 57 -5.13 18.18 20.40
CA LEU A 57 -4.22 18.17 21.55
C LEU A 57 -2.76 18.38 21.11
N PHE A 58 -2.33 17.75 20.02
CA PHE A 58 -0.96 17.92 19.53
C PHE A 58 -0.70 19.35 19.07
N PHE A 59 -1.67 19.97 18.38
CA PHE A 59 -1.54 21.34 17.87
C PHE A 59 -1.58 22.39 18.98
N SER A 60 -2.17 22.07 20.13
CA SER A 60 -2.15 22.94 21.32
C SER A 60 -0.79 22.98 22.03
N ILE A 61 0.01 21.93 21.88
CA ILE A 61 1.30 21.77 22.57
C ILE A 61 2.47 22.14 21.66
N PHE A 62 2.40 21.77 20.38
CA PHE A 62 3.53 21.86 19.44
C PHE A 62 3.30 22.89 18.32
N PRO A 63 4.35 23.63 17.92
CA PRO A 63 4.26 24.60 16.83
C PRO A 63 4.05 23.93 15.47
N GLU A 64 3.54 24.69 14.50
CA GLU A 64 3.49 24.27 13.10
C GLU A 64 4.88 24.35 12.45
N ILE A 65 5.31 23.26 11.81
CA ILE A 65 6.54 23.20 11.01
C ILE A 65 6.20 22.57 9.65
N PRO A 66 5.69 23.35 8.68
CA PRO A 66 5.14 22.83 7.42
C PRO A 66 6.13 22.00 6.61
N SER A 67 7.43 22.32 6.69
CA SER A 67 8.49 21.62 5.94
C SER A 67 8.66 20.15 6.32
N THR A 68 8.17 19.73 7.50
CA THR A 68 8.31 18.34 7.97
C THR A 68 7.54 17.33 7.11
N ILE A 69 6.52 17.75 6.35
CA ILE A 69 5.81 16.87 5.42
C ILE A 69 6.75 16.24 4.38
N ARG A 70 7.79 16.96 3.95
CA ARG A 70 8.79 16.44 3.00
C ARG A 70 9.58 15.26 3.56
N ILE A 71 9.82 15.25 4.88
CA ILE A 71 10.48 14.13 5.57
C ILE A 71 9.56 12.91 5.55
N THR A 72 8.28 13.09 5.88
CA THR A 72 7.26 12.03 5.79
C THR A 72 7.19 11.46 4.38
N GLU A 73 7.11 12.30 3.35
CA GLU A 73 7.00 11.86 1.96
C GLU A 73 8.23 11.10 1.49
N PHE A 74 9.43 11.55 1.87
CA PHE A 74 10.67 10.83 1.58
C PHE A 74 10.70 9.44 2.26
N ILE A 75 10.38 9.38 3.56
CA ILE A 75 10.30 8.11 4.31
C ILE A 75 9.26 7.18 3.68
N MET A 76 8.08 7.70 3.38
CA MET A 76 6.98 6.95 2.77
C MET A 76 7.39 6.38 1.42
N LEU A 77 7.95 7.20 0.53
CA LEU A 77 8.46 6.76 -0.78
C LEU A 77 9.54 5.69 -0.64
N PHE A 78 10.49 5.88 0.27
CA PHE A 78 11.52 4.90 0.56
C PHE A 78 10.90 3.56 0.98
N MET A 79 9.94 3.57 1.90
CA MET A 79 9.24 2.35 2.35
C MET A 79 8.41 1.70 1.24
N VAL A 80 7.75 2.48 0.38
CA VAL A 80 6.98 1.98 -0.78
C VAL A 80 7.90 1.29 -1.78
N ILE A 81 9.00 1.91 -2.19
CA ILE A 81 9.97 1.34 -3.15
C ILE A 81 10.51 0.01 -2.61
N ASN A 82 10.89 0.02 -1.34
CA ASN A 82 11.37 -1.17 -0.64
C ASN A 82 10.28 -2.27 -0.62
N ALA A 83 9.01 -1.92 -0.36
CA ALA A 83 7.92 -2.90 -0.29
C ALA A 83 7.61 -3.49 -1.68
N LEU A 84 7.66 -2.66 -2.72
CA LEU A 84 7.62 -3.09 -4.12
C LEU A 84 8.78 -4.03 -4.45
N GLY A 85 9.98 -3.74 -3.95
CA GLY A 85 11.15 -4.62 -4.06
C GLY A 85 10.90 -6.00 -3.44
N ILE A 86 10.42 -6.05 -2.18
CA ILE A 86 10.06 -7.31 -1.54
C ILE A 86 9.02 -8.08 -2.35
N MET A 87 7.95 -7.42 -2.82
CA MET A 87 6.92 -8.07 -3.64
C MET A 87 7.49 -8.62 -4.95
N TYR A 88 8.33 -7.85 -5.65
CA TYR A 88 8.90 -8.23 -6.93
C TYR A 88 9.87 -9.41 -6.81
N PHE A 89 10.74 -9.38 -5.80
CA PHE A 89 11.73 -10.43 -5.55
C PHE A 89 11.16 -11.62 -4.75
N HIS A 90 9.92 -11.57 -4.24
CA HIS A 90 9.37 -12.69 -3.49
C HIS A 90 9.20 -13.92 -4.39
N GLN A 91 9.55 -15.13 -3.92
CA GLN A 91 9.37 -16.37 -4.69
C GLN A 91 7.91 -16.62 -5.10
N HIS A 92 6.96 -16.11 -4.31
CA HIS A 92 5.52 -16.15 -4.57
C HIS A 92 4.97 -14.75 -4.91
N ARG A 93 5.72 -13.96 -5.69
CA ARG A 93 5.42 -12.55 -6.04
C ARG A 93 3.96 -12.27 -6.41
N TRP A 94 3.34 -13.13 -7.23
CA TRP A 94 1.96 -12.94 -7.65
C TRP A 94 0.95 -13.09 -6.50
N ILE A 95 1.22 -14.00 -5.55
CA ILE A 95 0.41 -14.19 -4.34
C ILE A 95 0.61 -12.99 -3.40
N VAL A 96 1.86 -12.58 -3.16
CA VAL A 96 2.12 -11.43 -2.28
C VAL A 96 1.48 -10.17 -2.83
N ALA A 97 1.70 -9.88 -4.12
CA ALA A 97 1.16 -8.68 -4.76
C ALA A 97 -0.36 -8.61 -4.66
N ARG A 98 -1.09 -9.69 -4.95
CA ARG A 98 -2.57 -9.66 -4.83
C ARG A 98 -3.05 -9.44 -3.40
N ARG A 99 -2.37 -10.02 -2.40
CA ARG A 99 -2.72 -9.86 -0.98
C ARG A 99 -2.54 -8.40 -0.54
N VAL A 100 -1.39 -7.82 -0.88
CA VAL A 100 -1.05 -6.43 -0.54
C VAL A 100 -1.95 -5.44 -1.29
N PHE A 101 -2.12 -5.61 -2.60
CA PHE A 101 -2.99 -4.74 -3.41
C PHE A 101 -4.43 -4.76 -2.90
N LEU A 102 -4.96 -5.91 -2.50
CA LEU A 102 -6.30 -5.98 -1.93
C LEU A 102 -6.40 -5.24 -0.60
N CYS A 103 -5.41 -5.39 0.29
CA CYS A 103 -5.39 -4.66 1.57
C CYS A 103 -5.37 -3.14 1.35
N VAL A 104 -4.55 -2.67 0.41
CA VAL A 104 -4.49 -1.24 0.08
C VAL A 104 -5.80 -0.79 -0.56
N ALA A 105 -6.36 -1.55 -1.51
CA ALA A 105 -7.62 -1.23 -2.17
C ALA A 105 -8.77 -1.05 -1.16
N ILE A 106 -8.96 -2.00 -0.24
CA ILE A 106 -9.98 -1.94 0.80
C ILE A 106 -9.78 -0.71 1.69
N SER A 107 -8.53 -0.42 2.09
CA SER A 107 -8.20 0.74 2.92
C SER A 107 -8.53 2.07 2.23
N TYR A 108 -8.22 2.19 0.94
CA TYR A 108 -8.50 3.40 0.17
C TYR A 108 -9.98 3.56 -0.15
N ILE A 109 -10.72 2.48 -0.43
CA ILE A 109 -12.18 2.53 -0.58
C ILE A 109 -12.83 3.02 0.72
N PHE A 110 -12.42 2.46 1.86
CA PHE A 110 -12.91 2.91 3.17
C PHE A 110 -12.62 4.39 3.41
N ARG A 111 -11.38 4.84 3.13
CA ARG A 111 -10.99 6.26 3.21
C ARG A 111 -11.88 7.15 2.34
N ALA A 112 -12.14 6.76 1.09
CA ALA A 112 -12.99 7.54 0.19
C ALA A 112 -14.42 7.69 0.74
N ILE A 113 -14.98 6.62 1.32
CA ILE A 113 -16.29 6.68 2.00
C ILE A 113 -16.24 7.67 3.16
N CYS A 114 -15.22 7.61 4.02
CA CYS A 114 -15.11 8.53 5.16
C CYS A 114 -15.01 10.01 4.73
N ILE A 115 -14.20 10.31 3.70
CA ILE A 115 -14.05 11.69 3.19
C ILE A 115 -15.37 12.18 2.56
N CYS A 116 -16.14 11.30 1.90
CA CYS A 116 -17.47 11.62 1.40
C CYS A 116 -18.46 11.96 2.53
N LEU A 117 -18.41 11.20 3.62
CA LEU A 117 -19.37 11.33 4.72
C LEU A 117 -19.09 12.54 5.62
N LEU A 118 -17.83 12.92 5.81
CA LEU A 118 -17.45 13.96 6.75
C LEU A 118 -16.39 14.90 6.17
N GLN A 119 -16.72 16.19 6.12
CA GLN A 119 -15.80 17.26 5.76
C GLN A 119 -15.47 18.10 6.99
N VAL A 120 -14.18 18.16 7.33
CA VAL A 120 -13.67 18.97 8.45
C VAL A 120 -12.91 20.20 7.94
N PRO A 121 -12.79 21.28 8.73
CA PRO A 121 -11.93 22.43 8.41
C PRO A 121 -10.47 22.03 8.25
N VAL A 122 -9.71 22.81 7.48
CA VAL A 122 -8.27 22.58 7.31
C VAL A 122 -7.52 22.70 8.65
N PRO A 123 -6.56 21.80 8.96
CA PRO A 123 -5.84 21.79 10.24
C PRO A 123 -4.85 22.95 10.43
N SER A 124 -4.59 23.76 9.40
CA SER A 124 -3.71 24.92 9.45
C SER A 124 -4.27 26.09 8.64
N LYS A 125 -4.18 27.30 9.19
CA LYS A 125 -4.53 28.56 8.50
C LYS A 125 -3.55 28.90 7.37
N ASN A 126 -2.32 28.38 7.46
CA ASN A 126 -1.26 28.63 6.50
C ASN A 126 -1.33 27.68 5.30
N THR A 127 -2.28 26.72 5.31
CA THR A 127 -2.46 25.78 4.20
C THR A 127 -3.15 26.48 3.04
N TYR A 128 -2.42 26.66 1.94
CA TYR A 128 -3.00 27.11 0.69
C TYR A 128 -3.99 26.06 0.17
N CYS A 129 -5.20 26.48 -0.22
CA CYS A 129 -5.99 25.71 -1.13
C CYS A 129 -6.64 26.58 -2.19
N ALA A 130 -6.71 26.03 -3.41
CA ALA A 130 -7.27 26.68 -4.58
C ALA A 130 -8.66 27.27 -4.30
N PRO A 131 -9.04 28.34 -5.03
CA PRO A 131 -10.39 28.89 -4.97
C PRO A 131 -11.43 27.81 -5.26
N LYS A 132 -12.54 27.86 -4.52
CA LYS A 132 -13.69 27.03 -4.82
C LYS A 132 -14.25 27.45 -6.17
N ALA A 133 -14.66 26.46 -6.95
CA ALA A 133 -15.35 26.68 -8.21
C ALA A 133 -16.75 26.10 -8.08
N ILE A 134 -17.66 26.51 -8.97
CA ILE A 134 -18.94 25.81 -9.11
C ILE A 134 -18.59 24.38 -9.55
N SER A 135 -18.95 23.38 -8.75
CA SER A 135 -18.61 21.98 -8.98
C SER A 135 -19.33 21.43 -10.23
N SER A 136 -18.87 21.83 -11.41
CA SER A 136 -19.27 21.25 -12.68
C SER A 136 -18.43 20.00 -12.96
N PHE A 137 -18.98 19.07 -13.74
CA PHE A 137 -18.29 17.84 -14.12
C PHE A 137 -16.93 18.12 -14.78
N SER A 138 -16.85 19.17 -15.60
CA SER A 138 -15.61 19.60 -16.27
C SER A 138 -14.52 20.02 -15.28
N VAL A 139 -14.88 20.81 -14.26
CA VAL A 139 -13.91 21.25 -13.24
C VAL A 139 -13.42 20.07 -12.39
N VAL A 140 -14.33 19.16 -12.03
CA VAL A 140 -13.97 17.96 -11.26
C VAL A 140 -13.05 17.06 -12.08
N SER A 141 -13.34 16.82 -13.36
CA SER A 141 -12.51 15.95 -14.21
C SER A 141 -11.11 16.54 -14.43
N GLU A 142 -11.00 17.86 -14.62
CA GLU A 142 -9.70 18.55 -14.73
C GLU A 142 -8.88 18.40 -13.43
N ARG A 143 -9.50 18.62 -12.27
CA ARG A 143 -8.87 18.42 -10.95
C ARG A 143 -8.42 16.97 -10.75
N VAL A 144 -9.19 16.01 -11.24
CA VAL A 144 -8.83 14.58 -11.19
C VAL A 144 -7.60 14.31 -12.04
N ILE A 145 -7.59 14.74 -13.30
CA ILE A 145 -6.45 14.53 -14.22
C ILE A 145 -5.18 15.18 -13.67
N THR A 146 -5.27 16.41 -13.17
CA THR A 146 -4.13 17.15 -12.64
C THR A 146 -3.55 16.53 -11.36
N THR A 147 -4.41 15.95 -10.51
CA THR A 147 -4.02 15.30 -9.25
C THR A 147 -3.54 13.86 -9.47
N PHE A 148 -4.08 13.16 -10.48
CA PHE A 148 -3.71 11.77 -10.78
C PHE A 148 -2.21 11.58 -10.94
N TRP A 149 -1.53 12.50 -11.63
CA TRP A 149 -0.08 12.41 -11.86
C TRP A 149 0.78 12.68 -10.62
N SER A 150 0.25 13.29 -9.56
CA SER A 150 1.04 13.54 -8.34
C SER A 150 1.11 12.30 -7.44
N ALA A 151 0.28 11.27 -7.68
CA ALA A 151 0.12 10.11 -6.80
C ALA A 151 -0.16 10.46 -5.32
N GLY A 152 -0.62 11.69 -5.04
CA GLY A 152 -0.85 12.20 -3.69
C GLY A 152 0.39 12.71 -2.95
N ILE A 153 1.53 12.87 -3.63
CA ILE A 153 2.81 13.32 -3.06
C ILE A 153 3.02 14.82 -3.35
N GLU A 154 3.11 15.66 -2.31
CA GLU A 154 3.32 17.11 -2.44
C GLU A 154 4.68 17.46 -3.07
N ALA A 155 5.71 16.66 -2.80
CA ALA A 155 7.04 16.83 -3.40
C ALA A 155 7.03 16.69 -4.94
N LEU A 156 6.10 15.91 -5.52
CA LEU A 156 5.95 15.80 -6.97
C LEU A 156 5.15 16.95 -7.56
N ARG A 157 4.07 17.34 -6.87
CA ARG A 157 3.25 18.51 -7.24
C ARG A 157 2.60 19.09 -5.98
N PRO A 158 2.75 20.39 -5.70
CA PRO A 158 2.13 21.01 -4.54
C PRO A 158 0.63 20.71 -4.47
N ARG A 159 0.15 20.25 -3.31
CA ARG A 159 -1.28 20.02 -3.09
C ARG A 159 -2.03 21.35 -3.14
N VAL A 160 -2.92 21.50 -4.13
CA VAL A 160 -3.81 22.66 -4.27
C VAL A 160 -5.22 22.37 -3.80
N LEU A 161 -5.62 21.09 -3.77
CA LEU A 161 -6.94 20.66 -3.32
C LEU A 161 -6.88 20.29 -1.84
N CYS A 162 -7.72 20.95 -1.03
CA CYS A 162 -8.00 20.56 0.35
C CYS A 162 -9.26 19.70 0.43
N GLY A 163 -9.32 18.77 1.39
CA GLY A 163 -10.55 18.03 1.73
C GLY A 163 -10.34 16.60 2.20
N ASP A 164 -9.18 16.00 1.95
CA ASP A 164 -8.84 14.63 2.34
C ASP A 164 -8.32 14.53 3.79
N LEU A 165 -9.09 15.09 4.72
CA LEU A 165 -8.71 15.34 6.11
C LEU A 165 -9.28 14.32 7.11
N ILE A 166 -9.79 13.18 6.61
CA ILE A 166 -10.30 12.05 7.39
C ILE A 166 -9.76 10.74 6.79
N VAL A 167 -9.18 9.92 7.65
CA VAL A 167 -8.33 8.75 7.34
C VAL A 167 -7.11 9.10 6.47
N SER A 168 -5.93 9.22 7.11
CA SER A 168 -4.73 9.75 6.47
C SER A 168 -4.13 8.76 5.47
N GLY A 169 -4.06 9.14 4.19
CA GLY A 169 -3.48 8.31 3.12
C GLY A 169 -1.98 8.06 3.30
N HIS A 170 -1.25 9.07 3.80
CA HIS A 170 0.16 8.92 4.20
C HIS A 170 0.31 7.82 5.25
N THR A 171 -0.54 7.86 6.27
CA THR A 171 -0.50 6.90 7.37
C THR A 171 -0.90 5.49 6.91
N ILE A 172 -1.94 5.37 6.07
CA ILE A 172 -2.29 4.08 5.45
C ILE A 172 -1.09 3.50 4.70
N THR A 173 -0.40 4.31 3.90
CA THR A 173 0.73 3.87 3.08
C THR A 173 1.92 3.43 3.94
N LEU A 174 2.29 4.23 4.94
CA LEU A 174 3.38 3.92 5.89
C LEU A 174 3.13 2.59 6.62
N PHE A 175 1.94 2.40 7.17
CA PHE A 175 1.66 1.18 7.94
C PHE A 175 1.39 -0.04 7.06
N THR A 176 0.80 0.13 5.87
CA THR A 176 0.62 -1.00 4.95
C THR A 176 1.96 -1.49 4.39
N THR A 177 2.88 -0.57 4.06
CA THR A 177 4.25 -0.94 3.66
C THR A 177 5.03 -1.57 4.81
N LEU A 178 4.91 -1.05 6.04
CA LEU A 178 5.49 -1.66 7.24
C LEU A 178 4.97 -3.08 7.49
N HIS A 179 3.65 -3.29 7.38
CA HIS A 179 3.04 -4.62 7.56
C HIS A 179 3.45 -5.57 6.44
N THR A 180 3.53 -5.08 5.20
CA THR A 180 4.05 -5.85 4.05
C THR A 180 5.48 -6.30 4.31
N PHE A 181 6.34 -5.40 4.78
CA PHE A 181 7.71 -5.74 5.17
C PHE A 181 7.76 -6.77 6.28
N LYS A 182 7.02 -6.53 7.35
CA LYS A 182 7.01 -7.41 8.52
C LYS A 182 6.55 -8.82 8.17
N TYR A 183 5.56 -8.94 7.28
CA TYR A 183 4.93 -10.22 6.97
C TYR A 183 5.63 -11.00 5.85
N TYR A 184 6.21 -10.32 4.85
CA TYR A 184 6.76 -10.97 3.65
C TYR A 184 8.28 -10.90 3.53
N ALA A 185 8.98 -10.13 4.35
CA ALA A 185 10.45 -10.12 4.33
C ALA A 185 11.02 -11.41 4.94
N PRO A 186 12.17 -11.92 4.42
CA PRO A 186 12.90 -13.02 5.04
C PRO A 186 13.34 -12.69 6.47
N GLN A 187 13.47 -13.71 7.32
CA GLN A 187 13.88 -13.54 8.72
C GLN A 187 15.21 -12.80 8.91
N LYS A 188 16.14 -12.92 7.94
CA LYS A 188 17.44 -12.23 7.94
C LYS A 188 17.29 -10.70 7.95
N LEU A 189 16.18 -10.15 7.43
CA LEU A 189 15.91 -8.71 7.37
C LEU A 189 15.17 -8.19 8.61
N ARG A 190 15.10 -8.96 9.71
CA ARG A 190 14.36 -8.56 10.92
C ARG A 190 14.85 -7.26 11.54
N VAL A 191 16.15 -6.95 11.43
CA VAL A 191 16.73 -5.68 11.90
C VAL A 191 16.11 -4.49 11.14
N LEU A 192 15.88 -4.62 9.83
CA LEU A 192 15.26 -3.57 9.01
C LEU A 192 13.82 -3.30 9.43
N ILE A 193 13.10 -4.27 10.00
CA ILE A 193 11.75 -4.06 10.53
C ILE A 193 11.77 -3.07 11.70
N ILE A 194 12.80 -3.12 12.56
CA ILE A 194 12.96 -2.17 13.67
C ILE A 194 13.20 -0.76 13.11
N LEU A 195 14.08 -0.65 12.12
CA LEU A 195 14.33 0.62 11.43
C LEU A 195 13.05 1.19 10.81
N TYR A 196 12.27 0.38 10.09
CA TYR A 196 11.00 0.83 9.51
C TYR A 196 9.95 1.23 10.53
N ARG A 197 9.92 0.62 11.73
CA ARG A 197 9.05 1.07 12.82
C ARG A 197 9.44 2.47 13.30
N ILE A 198 10.73 2.72 13.47
CA ILE A 198 11.25 4.04 13.88
C ILE A 198 10.96 5.07 12.80
N MET A 199 11.22 4.75 11.53
CA MET A 199 10.92 5.62 10.39
C MET A 199 9.42 5.96 10.31
N ALA A 200 8.54 4.97 10.47
CA ALA A 200 7.09 5.20 10.48
C ALA A 200 6.66 6.11 11.65
N LEU A 201 7.25 5.95 12.83
CA LEU A 201 6.98 6.82 13.99
C LEU A 201 7.44 8.26 13.71
N ILE A 202 8.64 8.45 13.18
CA ILE A 202 9.16 9.77 12.78
C ILE A 202 8.23 10.40 11.74
N ALA A 203 7.84 9.66 10.71
CA ALA A 203 6.97 10.14 9.66
C ALA A 203 5.59 10.55 10.18
N VAL A 204 5.01 9.81 11.14
CA VAL A 204 3.75 10.17 11.82
C VAL A 204 3.89 11.48 12.60
N ILE A 205 4.97 11.63 13.38
CA ILE A 205 5.23 12.87 14.14
C ILE A 205 5.41 14.05 13.19
N CYS A 206 6.13 13.87 12.08
CA CYS A 206 6.29 14.88 11.03
C CYS A 206 4.96 15.27 10.36
N ILE A 207 4.01 14.34 10.17
CA ILE A 207 2.66 14.68 9.65
C ILE A 207 1.96 15.67 10.59
N LEU A 208 2.06 15.44 11.91
CA LEU A 208 1.41 16.28 12.92
C LEU A 208 2.07 17.66 13.02
N PHE A 209 3.41 17.73 13.00
CA PHE A 209 4.12 19.02 12.94
C PHE A 209 3.77 19.82 11.69
N ALA A 210 3.60 19.17 10.54
CA ALA A 210 3.22 19.84 9.30
C ALA A 210 1.77 20.37 9.30
N ARG A 211 0.95 19.98 10.28
CA ARG A 211 -0.49 20.30 10.40
C ARG A 211 -1.25 20.08 9.08
N LYS A 212 -0.98 18.95 8.42
CA LYS A 212 -1.67 18.51 7.20
C LYS A 212 -2.85 17.59 7.48
N HIS A 213 -2.82 16.88 8.60
CA HIS A 213 -3.85 15.96 9.07
C HIS A 213 -4.02 16.16 10.58
N TYR A 214 -5.24 16.05 11.10
CA TYR A 214 -5.49 16.02 12.54
C TYR A 214 -4.89 14.76 13.18
N SER A 215 -4.63 14.79 14.48
CA SER A 215 -4.15 13.62 15.25
C SER A 215 -5.12 12.44 15.14
N ILE A 216 -6.42 12.71 15.18
CA ILE A 216 -7.46 11.69 14.99
C ILE A 216 -7.42 11.05 13.60
N ASP A 217 -7.09 11.84 12.58
CA ASP A 217 -7.01 11.40 11.19
C ASP A 217 -5.83 10.43 10.99
N VAL A 218 -4.66 10.78 11.56
CA VAL A 218 -3.49 9.89 11.60
C VAL A 218 -3.79 8.62 12.38
N PHE A 219 -4.45 8.72 13.54
CA PHE A 219 -4.85 7.54 14.33
C PHE A 219 -5.79 6.60 13.55
N LEU A 220 -6.83 7.15 12.90
CA LEU A 220 -7.73 6.36 12.07
C LEU A 220 -7.00 5.70 10.89
N GLY A 221 -6.06 6.40 10.24
CA GLY A 221 -5.22 5.84 9.19
C GLY A 221 -4.43 4.61 9.66
N TYR A 222 -3.86 4.67 10.88
CA TYR A 222 -3.16 3.53 11.50
C TYR A 222 -4.10 2.35 11.78
N ILE A 223 -5.29 2.62 12.34
CA ILE A 223 -6.30 1.62 12.66
C ILE A 223 -6.79 0.91 11.40
N VAL A 224 -7.13 1.66 10.35
CA VAL A 224 -7.59 1.11 9.07
C VAL A 224 -6.53 0.21 8.45
N ALA A 225 -5.31 0.70 8.26
CA ALA A 225 -4.24 -0.09 7.65
C ALA A 225 -3.93 -1.37 8.44
N THR A 226 -3.88 -1.27 9.76
CA THR A 226 -3.57 -2.41 10.63
C THR A 226 -4.71 -3.43 10.67
N ASN A 227 -5.95 -2.98 10.80
CA ASN A 227 -7.10 -3.87 10.90
C ASN A 227 -7.41 -4.54 9.56
N VAL A 228 -7.35 -3.81 8.44
CA VAL A 228 -7.55 -4.41 7.11
C VAL A 228 -6.49 -5.47 6.84
N PHE A 229 -5.21 -5.18 7.11
CA PHE A 229 -4.13 -6.15 6.91
C PHE A 229 -4.32 -7.38 7.80
N ARG A 230 -4.59 -7.20 9.10
CA ARG A 230 -4.80 -8.32 10.03
C ARG A 230 -6.04 -9.14 9.71
N MET A 231 -7.15 -8.48 9.39
CA MET A 231 -8.40 -9.14 9.01
C MET A 231 -8.21 -9.99 7.76
N TYR A 232 -7.56 -9.45 6.73
CA TYR A 232 -7.25 -10.20 5.52
C TYR A 232 -6.46 -11.48 5.83
N HIS A 233 -5.37 -11.36 6.61
CA HIS A 233 -4.51 -12.50 6.92
C HIS A 233 -5.16 -13.50 7.90
N SER A 234 -6.03 -13.03 8.79
CA SER A 234 -6.85 -13.88 9.66
C SER A 234 -7.82 -14.73 8.84
N LEU A 235 -8.57 -14.10 7.94
CA LEU A 235 -9.49 -14.78 7.01
C LEU A 235 -8.74 -15.75 6.09
N MET A 236 -7.59 -15.33 5.55
CA MET A 236 -6.71 -16.18 4.75
C MET A 236 -6.31 -17.46 5.52
N TYR A 237 -5.91 -17.32 6.79
CA TYR A 237 -5.50 -18.45 7.61
C TYR A 237 -6.65 -19.44 7.84
N SER A 238 -7.82 -18.93 8.24
CA SER A 238 -9.03 -19.74 8.45
C SER A 238 -9.53 -20.39 7.16
N PHE A 239 -9.40 -19.72 6.01
CA PHE A 239 -9.76 -20.27 4.71
C PHE A 239 -8.91 -21.51 4.38
N HIS A 240 -7.59 -21.44 4.56
CA HIS A 240 -6.69 -22.57 4.27
C HIS A 240 -6.77 -23.71 5.28
N GLN A 241 -7.36 -23.49 6.45
CA GLN A 241 -7.62 -24.53 7.45
C GLN A 241 -9.02 -25.13 7.38
N ASN A 242 -9.88 -24.64 6.48
CA ASN A 242 -11.32 -24.95 6.45
C ASN A 242 -12.02 -24.65 7.79
N GLU A 243 -11.62 -23.56 8.45
CA GLU A 243 -12.16 -23.10 9.75
C GLU A 243 -12.74 -21.68 9.65
N MET A 244 -13.30 -21.33 8.49
CA MET A 244 -13.90 -20.02 8.26
C MET A 244 -15.10 -19.77 9.18
N ASP A 245 -15.88 -20.82 9.45
CA ASP A 245 -17.01 -20.83 10.39
C ASP A 245 -16.59 -20.48 11.82
N LYS A 246 -15.37 -20.87 12.23
CA LYS A 246 -14.81 -20.57 13.55
C LYS A 246 -14.30 -19.13 13.68
N ASN A 247 -14.01 -18.46 12.56
CA ASN A 247 -13.48 -17.11 12.55
C ASN A 247 -14.61 -16.08 12.52
N LEU A 248 -14.81 -15.33 13.59
CA LEU A 248 -15.84 -14.29 13.67
C LEU A 248 -15.77 -13.26 12.53
N LEU A 249 -14.57 -13.00 11.98
CA LEU A 249 -14.39 -12.07 10.86
C LEU A 249 -14.99 -12.61 9.55
N SER A 250 -15.29 -13.91 9.44
CA SER A 250 -15.86 -14.50 8.23
C SER A 250 -17.28 -14.00 7.93
N GLN A 251 -17.96 -13.45 8.94
CA GLN A 251 -19.25 -12.77 8.81
C GLN A 251 -19.14 -11.41 8.08
N ASN A 252 -17.93 -10.91 7.85
CA ASN A 252 -17.70 -9.70 7.08
C ASN A 252 -17.93 -9.95 5.58
N ILE A 253 -18.53 -8.98 4.87
CA ILE A 253 -18.73 -9.00 3.40
C ILE A 253 -17.43 -9.27 2.64
N LEU A 254 -16.28 -8.88 3.21
CA LEU A 254 -14.96 -9.11 2.60
C LEU A 254 -14.52 -10.58 2.61
N SER A 255 -15.18 -11.47 3.37
CA SER A 255 -14.80 -12.89 3.46
C SER A 255 -14.89 -13.60 2.10
N GLY A 256 -15.95 -13.34 1.34
CA GLY A 256 -16.12 -13.89 -0.02
C GLY A 256 -15.02 -13.41 -0.97
N LEU A 257 -14.59 -12.15 -0.83
CA LEU A 257 -13.51 -11.58 -1.60
C LEU A 257 -12.18 -12.25 -1.25
N VAL A 258 -11.87 -12.43 0.05
CA VAL A 258 -10.67 -13.14 0.51
C VAL A 258 -10.66 -14.58 -0.01
N ALA A 259 -11.77 -15.32 0.13
CA ALA A 259 -11.90 -16.69 -0.36
C ALA A 259 -11.65 -16.79 -1.89
N TYR A 260 -12.16 -15.84 -2.67
CA TYR A 260 -11.89 -15.77 -4.11
C TYR A 260 -10.39 -15.65 -4.41
N PHE A 261 -9.68 -14.72 -3.75
CA PHE A 261 -8.24 -14.50 -3.96
C PHE A 261 -7.37 -15.65 -3.43
N GLU A 262 -7.82 -16.35 -2.38
CA GLU A 262 -7.03 -17.39 -1.73
C GLU A 262 -7.24 -18.80 -2.27
N LYS A 263 -8.30 -19.05 -3.08
CA LYS A 263 -8.63 -20.38 -3.64
C LYS A 263 -7.50 -21.10 -4.40
N ASP A 264 -6.56 -20.35 -4.98
CA ASP A 264 -5.38 -20.89 -5.70
C ASP A 264 -4.07 -20.37 -5.09
N ALA A 265 -4.12 -19.89 -3.83
CA ALA A 265 -2.93 -19.52 -3.08
C ALA A 265 -2.33 -20.74 -2.41
N LEU A 266 -1.02 -20.64 -2.15
CA LEU A 266 -0.34 -21.58 -1.30
C LEU A 266 -0.80 -21.38 0.16
N PRO A 267 -1.16 -22.45 0.88
CA PRO A 267 -1.54 -22.36 2.29
C PRO A 267 -0.36 -21.89 3.15
N PRO A 268 -0.61 -21.28 4.32
CA PRO A 268 0.42 -20.66 5.15
C PRO A 268 1.57 -21.59 5.55
N HIS A 269 1.32 -22.88 5.77
CA HIS A 269 2.34 -23.85 6.17
C HIS A 269 3.34 -24.20 5.06
N LEU A 270 2.96 -24.01 3.79
CA LEU A 270 3.86 -24.16 2.64
C LEU A 270 4.48 -22.82 2.20
N PHE A 271 3.98 -21.70 2.74
CA PHE A 271 4.38 -20.35 2.34
C PHE A 271 5.67 -19.93 3.06
N VAL A 272 6.80 -19.99 2.36
CA VAL A 272 8.09 -19.54 2.90
C VAL A 272 8.43 -18.15 2.37
N ASN A 273 8.90 -17.26 3.25
CA ASN A 273 9.36 -15.92 2.87
C ASN A 273 10.81 -15.98 2.36
N MET A 274 10.96 -16.17 1.05
CA MET A 274 12.25 -16.20 0.36
C MET A 274 12.24 -15.22 -0.80
N LEU A 275 13.34 -14.48 -0.95
CA LEU A 275 13.57 -13.62 -2.11
C LEU A 275 14.37 -14.39 -3.15
N ARG A 276 13.90 -14.38 -4.40
CA ARG A 276 14.56 -14.92 -5.58
C ARG A 276 14.73 -13.79 -6.60
N VAL A 277 15.94 -13.63 -7.12
CA VAL A 277 16.18 -12.71 -8.23
C VAL A 277 15.65 -13.37 -9.51
N PRO A 278 14.71 -12.75 -10.25
CA PRO A 278 14.31 -13.26 -11.55
C PRO A 278 15.55 -13.31 -12.44
N SER A 279 15.91 -14.50 -12.94
CA SER A 279 17.04 -14.65 -13.87
C SER A 279 16.70 -13.94 -15.19
N LEU A 280 17.07 -12.67 -15.31
CA LEU A 280 16.97 -11.88 -16.55
C LEU A 280 18.05 -12.28 -17.58
N ILE A 281 19.04 -13.06 -17.16
CA ILE A 281 20.11 -13.55 -18.02
C ILE A 281 19.78 -14.99 -18.41
N SER A 282 19.46 -15.19 -19.69
CA SER A 282 19.34 -16.50 -20.31
C SER A 282 20.63 -17.30 -20.09
N ASP A 283 20.53 -18.42 -19.36
CA ASP A 283 21.59 -19.44 -19.20
C ASP A 283 22.15 -19.96 -20.53
N LYS A 284 21.56 -19.60 -21.68
CA LYS A 284 22.09 -19.94 -23.01
C LYS A 284 23.44 -19.28 -23.32
N ASN A 285 23.78 -18.14 -22.72
CA ASN A 285 25.09 -17.49 -22.95
C ASN A 285 26.17 -17.93 -21.95
N ALA A 286 25.80 -18.32 -20.73
CA ALA A 286 26.75 -18.80 -19.73
C ALA A 286 27.28 -20.22 -20.05
N SER A 287 26.45 -21.09 -20.62
CA SER A 287 26.88 -22.45 -21.01
C SER A 287 27.86 -22.46 -22.20
N LYS A 288 27.72 -21.53 -23.15
CA LYS A 288 28.68 -21.37 -24.26
C LYS A 288 30.06 -20.92 -23.76
N ILE A 289 30.11 -19.98 -22.82
CA ILE A 289 31.37 -19.46 -22.26
C ILE A 289 32.07 -20.53 -21.39
N CYS A 290 31.30 -21.32 -20.64
CA CYS A 290 31.86 -22.40 -19.82
C CYS A 290 32.39 -23.57 -20.67
N LYS A 291 31.75 -23.88 -21.80
CA LYS A 291 32.24 -24.89 -22.75
C LYS A 291 33.54 -24.47 -23.43
N TYR A 292 33.64 -23.20 -23.84
CA TYR A 292 34.86 -22.64 -24.43
C TYR A 292 36.05 -22.62 -23.46
N LYS A 293 35.79 -22.34 -22.17
CA LYS A 293 36.83 -22.35 -21.13
C LYS A 293 37.32 -23.77 -20.78
N LYS A 294 36.47 -24.79 -20.93
CA LYS A 294 36.82 -26.20 -20.72
C LYS A 294 37.56 -26.80 -21.91
N GLU A 295 37.29 -26.33 -23.13
CA GLU A 295 38.03 -26.71 -24.34
C GLU A 295 39.42 -26.07 -24.36
N LEU A 296 39.59 -24.82 -23.92
CA LEU A 296 40.93 -24.20 -23.80
C LEU A 296 41.82 -24.86 -22.73
N CYS A 297 41.28 -25.25 -21.56
CA CYS A 297 42.09 -25.89 -20.52
C CYS A 297 42.50 -27.35 -20.83
N ASN A 298 41.94 -27.96 -21.88
CA ASN A 298 42.29 -29.31 -22.30
C ASN A 298 43.25 -29.34 -23.51
N LEU A 299 43.72 -28.17 -23.97
CA LEU A 299 44.63 -28.02 -25.12
C LEU A 299 46.07 -27.61 -24.73
N ASP A 300 46.37 -27.55 -23.43
CA ASP A 300 47.69 -27.18 -22.87
C ASP A 300 48.45 -28.37 -22.20
N ILE A 301 48.19 -29.62 -22.60
CA ILE A 301 48.95 -30.84 -22.22
C ILE A 301 49.14 -31.72 -23.45
#